data_AF-A0A4D6LBR1-F1
#
_entry.id   AF-A0A4D6LBR1-F1
#
_cell.length_a   1.000
_cell.length_b   1.000
_cell.length_c   1.000
_cell.angle_alpha   90.00
_cell.angle_beta   90.00
_cell.angle_gamma   90.00
#
_symmetry.space_group_name_H-M   'P 1'
#
loop_
_entity.id
_entity.type
_entity.pdbx_description
1 polymer ?
#
loop_
_entity_poly.entity_id
_entity_poly.type
_entity_poly.pdbx_seq_one_letter_code
_entity_poly.pdbx_strand_id
1 'polypeptide(L)'
;MAPVSIHQDGGPPDNSVLIGITLVVLMCFKSMTWIIENKNSSQSSKIAVINMKLQDYGKSPLGETEVQFRVTRVTLEPMLRSMTYISHQLNAPVNRVAVINLRLQDTKTTTGQTEVKFQVSRDTLGSMLRSMAYIREQL
;
A
#
# COMPACT_ATOMS: atom_id res chain seq x y z
N MET A 1 -34.90 46.61 29.33
CA MET A 1 -35.27 45.32 28.69
C MET A 1 -35.49 45.58 27.22
N ALA A 2 -34.67 44.99 26.35
CA ALA A 2 -34.76 45.02 24.89
C ALA A 2 -34.55 43.58 24.37
N PRO A 3 -35.17 43.17 23.25
CA PRO A 3 -35.32 41.76 22.91
C PRO A 3 -34.05 41.14 22.33
N VAL A 4 -33.94 39.83 22.57
CA VAL A 4 -32.96 38.88 22.06
C VAL A 4 -32.95 38.85 20.53
N SER A 5 -31.76 38.85 19.92
CA SER A 5 -31.57 38.51 18.51
C SER A 5 -31.04 37.07 18.42
N ILE A 6 -31.86 36.20 17.84
CA ILE A 6 -31.53 34.82 17.49
C ILE A 6 -30.81 34.89 16.14
N HIS A 7 -29.50 34.68 16.11
CA HIS A 7 -28.78 34.39 14.87
C HIS A 7 -28.53 32.88 14.82
N GLN A 8 -29.38 32.19 14.06
CA GLN A 8 -29.03 30.92 13.44
C GLN A 8 -28.08 31.25 12.29
N ASP A 9 -26.78 31.00 12.47
CA ASP A 9 -25.84 30.89 11.36
C ASP A 9 -25.33 29.45 11.30
N GLY A 10 -25.85 28.72 10.33
CA GLY A 10 -25.39 27.38 9.97
C GLY A 10 -24.05 27.47 9.27
N GLY A 11 -22.97 27.61 10.05
CA GLY A 11 -21.62 27.36 9.57
C GLY A 11 -21.32 25.85 9.54
N PRO A 12 -20.65 25.32 8.49
CA PRO A 12 -20.28 23.91 8.45
C PRO A 12 -19.33 23.58 9.62
N PRO A 13 -19.47 22.41 10.27
CA PRO A 13 -18.47 21.96 11.23
C PRO A 13 -17.27 21.41 10.47
N ASP A 14 -16.48 22.27 9.84
CA ASP A 14 -15.19 21.89 9.29
C ASP A 14 -14.15 21.70 10.42
N ASN A 15 -13.61 20.49 10.42
CA ASN A 15 -12.25 20.12 10.85
C ASN A 15 -12.03 19.60 12.27
N SER A 16 -13.05 19.49 13.14
CA SER A 16 -12.82 18.92 14.49
C SER A 16 -13.63 17.66 14.83
N VAL A 17 -14.44 17.16 13.90
CA VAL A 17 -15.11 15.84 14.02
C VAL A 17 -14.44 14.81 13.10
N LEU A 18 -13.13 14.62 13.28
CA LEU A 18 -12.43 13.38 12.89
C LEU A 18 -11.75 12.76 14.13
N ILE A 19 -12.24 13.09 15.33
CA ILE A 19 -11.87 12.39 16.55
C ILE A 19 -12.91 11.29 16.74
N GLY A 20 -12.52 10.07 16.36
CA GLY A 20 -13.22 8.86 16.80
C GLY A 20 -14.12 8.17 15.80
N ILE A 21 -13.66 7.86 14.58
CA ILE A 21 -14.06 6.63 13.89
C ILE A 21 -12.90 6.06 13.06
N THR A 22 -12.40 4.93 13.55
CA THR A 22 -11.55 3.95 12.85
C THR A 22 -10.15 4.45 12.47
N LEU A 23 -9.12 3.71 12.90
CA LEU A 23 -7.81 3.72 12.23
C LEU A 23 -8.01 3.37 10.75
N VAL A 24 -8.37 4.35 9.93
CA VAL A 24 -8.18 4.31 8.50
C VAL A 24 -6.68 4.17 8.34
N VAL A 25 -6.21 3.04 7.82
CA VAL A 25 -4.79 2.85 7.52
C VAL A 25 -4.37 4.02 6.64
N LEU A 26 -3.65 4.98 7.19
CA LEU A 26 -3.39 6.25 6.53
C LEU A 26 -2.07 6.21 5.73
N MET A 27 -1.47 5.02 5.67
CA MET A 27 -0.39 4.66 4.77
C MET A 27 -0.94 4.35 3.38
N CYS A 28 -0.53 5.12 2.38
CA CYS A 28 -0.87 4.91 0.99
C CYS A 28 0.37 4.53 0.19
N PHE A 29 0.20 3.66 -0.80
CA PHE A 29 1.27 3.38 -1.76
C PHE A 29 1.67 4.64 -2.54
N LYS A 30 2.96 4.96 -2.54
CA LYS A 30 3.51 6.13 -3.27
C LYS A 30 4.29 5.69 -4.51
N SER A 31 5.30 4.85 -4.32
CA SER A 31 6.12 4.35 -5.44
C SER A 31 6.82 3.04 -5.09
N MET A 32 7.34 2.38 -6.13
CA MET A 32 8.09 1.15 -6.00
C MET A 32 9.21 1.10 -7.03
N THR A 33 10.39 0.67 -6.60
CA THR A 33 11.54 0.38 -7.47
C THR A 33 12.00 -1.05 -7.22
N TRP A 34 12.69 -1.64 -8.20
CA TRP A 34 13.20 -2.99 -8.08
C TRP A 34 14.59 -3.12 -8.72
N ILE A 35 15.36 -4.08 -8.24
CA ILE A 35 16.60 -4.56 -8.87
C ILE A 35 16.60 -6.09 -8.94
N ILE A 36 17.22 -6.68 -9.96
CA ILE A 36 17.39 -8.13 -10.07
C ILE A 36 18.80 -8.50 -9.63
N GLU A 37 18.91 -9.23 -8.53
CA GLU A 37 20.13 -9.84 -8.06
C GLU A 37 20.29 -11.24 -8.67
N ASN A 38 21.43 -11.50 -9.32
CA ASN A 38 21.77 -12.82 -9.81
C ASN A 38 22.76 -13.48 -8.85
N LYS A 39 22.25 -14.35 -7.96
CA LYS A 39 23.08 -15.01 -6.94
C LYS A 39 23.92 -16.16 -7.51
N ASN A 40 23.48 -16.78 -8.61
CA ASN A 40 24.19 -17.82 -9.37
C ASN A 40 23.60 -17.84 -10.79
N SER A 41 24.42 -18.03 -11.84
CA SER A 41 24.08 -17.86 -13.27
C SER A 41 22.81 -18.57 -13.82
N SER A 42 22.10 -19.37 -13.02
CA SER A 42 20.85 -20.03 -13.38
C SER A 42 19.62 -19.14 -13.11
N GLN A 43 18.65 -19.13 -14.03
CA GLN A 43 17.38 -18.39 -13.89
C GLN A 43 16.63 -18.69 -12.58
N SER A 44 16.76 -19.90 -12.06
CA SER A 44 16.11 -20.30 -10.80
C SER A 44 16.70 -19.64 -9.55
N SER A 45 17.86 -18.98 -9.65
CA SER A 45 18.55 -18.33 -8.51
C SER A 45 18.44 -16.81 -8.52
N LYS A 46 17.72 -16.22 -9.50
CA LYS A 46 17.50 -14.77 -9.54
C LYS A 46 16.54 -14.35 -8.44
N ILE A 47 16.83 -13.21 -7.82
CA ILE A 47 16.04 -12.64 -6.74
C ILE A 47 15.75 -11.19 -7.09
N ALA A 48 14.50 -10.76 -6.98
CA ALA A 48 14.13 -9.36 -7.10
C ALA A 48 14.15 -8.72 -5.73
N VAL A 49 14.93 -7.66 -5.57
CA VAL A 49 14.87 -6.79 -4.39
C VAL A 49 13.94 -5.64 -4.73
N ILE A 50 12.84 -5.56 -4.00
CA ILE A 50 11.80 -4.55 -4.18
C ILE A 50 11.94 -3.54 -3.05
N ASN A 51 11.99 -2.27 -3.41
CA ASN A 51 11.89 -1.14 -2.48
C ASN A 51 10.54 -0.47 -2.72
N MET A 52 9.72 -0.41 -1.67
CA MET A 52 8.40 0.20 -1.72
C MET A 52 8.38 1.40 -0.78
N LYS A 53 7.92 2.53 -1.31
CA LYS A 53 7.70 3.76 -0.55
C LYS A 53 6.22 3.95 -0.27
N LEU A 54 5.92 4.17 0.99
CA LEU A 54 4.59 4.45 1.49
C LEU A 54 4.54 5.85 2.09
N GLN A 55 3.47 6.57 1.80
CA GLN A 55 3.19 7.86 2.39
C GLN A 55 2.25 7.68 3.57
N ASP A 56 2.68 8.09 4.76
CA ASP A 56 1.82 8.18 5.93
C ASP A 56 1.21 9.58 6.00
N TYR A 57 -0.11 9.68 5.81
CA TYR A 57 -0.86 10.93 5.94
C TYR A 57 -1.31 11.20 7.38
N GLY A 58 -1.02 10.30 8.34
CA GLY A 58 -1.42 10.41 9.73
C GLY A 58 -0.43 11.16 10.62
N LYS A 59 0.78 11.38 10.11
CA LYS A 59 1.82 12.14 10.78
C LYS A 59 2.07 13.46 10.05
N SER A 60 2.21 14.53 10.83
CA SER A 60 2.62 15.86 10.38
C SER A 60 4.00 16.17 10.98
N PRO A 61 5.02 16.51 10.18
CA PRO A 61 5.03 16.55 8.71
C PRO A 61 4.86 15.15 8.09
N LEU A 62 4.33 15.11 6.86
CA LEU A 62 4.08 13.90 6.07
C LEU A 62 5.25 12.92 6.14
N GLY A 63 5.05 11.80 6.84
CA GLY A 63 6.09 10.79 7.03
C GLY A 63 6.17 9.84 5.83
N GLU A 64 7.38 9.61 5.31
CA GLU A 64 7.63 8.54 4.31
C GLU A 64 8.19 7.31 5.01
N THR A 65 7.65 6.14 4.68
CA THR A 65 8.19 4.85 5.12
C THR A 65 8.66 4.07 3.91
N GLU A 66 9.92 3.64 3.93
CA GLU A 66 10.48 2.77 2.91
C GLU A 66 10.60 1.36 3.48
N VAL A 67 10.07 0.38 2.76
CA VAL A 67 10.19 -1.04 3.09
C VAL A 67 10.87 -1.76 1.93
N GLN A 68 11.90 -2.54 2.28
CA GLN A 68 12.60 -3.39 1.33
C GLN A 68 12.22 -4.84 1.59
N PHE A 69 12.00 -5.60 0.52
CA PHE A 69 11.75 -7.02 0.60
C PHE A 69 12.27 -7.75 -0.64
N ARG A 70 12.56 -9.04 -0.49
CA ARG A 70 13.13 -9.88 -1.53
C ARG A 70 12.12 -10.92 -1.96
N VAL A 71 11.94 -11.11 -3.27
CA VAL A 71 11.04 -12.10 -3.84
C VAL A 71 11.74 -12.91 -4.92
N THR A 72 11.42 -14.19 -4.97
CA THR A 72 11.78 -15.09 -6.06
C THR A 72 10.58 -15.28 -6.99
N ARG A 73 10.80 -15.90 -8.15
CA ARG A 73 9.71 -16.27 -9.08
C ARG A 73 8.60 -17.06 -8.36
N VAL A 74 8.98 -18.04 -7.55
CA VAL A 74 8.02 -18.90 -6.82
C VAL A 74 7.19 -18.14 -5.79
N THR A 75 7.72 -17.09 -5.15
CA THR A 75 6.96 -16.26 -4.20
C THR A 75 6.14 -15.17 -4.90
N LEU A 76 6.59 -14.71 -6.07
CA LEU A 76 5.95 -13.61 -6.79
C LEU A 76 4.66 -14.05 -7.51
N GLU A 77 4.61 -15.28 -8.02
CA GLU A 77 3.41 -15.84 -8.67
C GLU A 77 2.14 -15.84 -7.79
N PRO A 78 2.15 -16.40 -6.57
CA PRO A 78 0.97 -16.36 -5.69
C PRO A 78 0.62 -14.93 -5.24
N MET A 79 1.60 -14.05 -5.13
CA MET A 79 1.40 -12.63 -4.79
C MET A 79 0.64 -11.90 -5.90
N LEU A 80 1.06 -12.07 -7.16
CA LEU A 80 0.37 -11.53 -8.34
C LEU A 80 -1.06 -12.03 -8.46
N ARG A 81 -1.29 -13.33 -8.24
CA ARG A 81 -2.64 -13.92 -8.26
C ARG A 81 -3.55 -13.27 -7.20
N SER A 82 -3.05 -13.10 -5.99
CA SER A 82 -3.82 -12.51 -4.89
C SER A 82 -4.16 -11.04 -5.16
N MET A 83 -3.20 -10.26 -5.66
CA MET A 83 -3.46 -8.86 -6.03
C MET A 83 -4.42 -8.73 -7.22
N THR A 84 -4.37 -9.66 -8.18
CA THR A 84 -5.31 -9.69 -9.32
C THR A 84 -6.73 -9.97 -8.83
N TYR A 85 -6.89 -10.90 -7.89
CA TYR A 85 -8.17 -11.17 -7.24
C TYR A 85 -8.71 -9.94 -6.50
N ILE A 86 -7.87 -9.25 -5.73
CA ILE A 86 -8.26 -8.00 -5.04
C ILE A 86 -8.66 -6.94 -6.07
N SER A 87 -7.91 -6.76 -7.16
CA SER A 87 -8.24 -5.82 -8.23
C SER A 87 -9.62 -6.11 -8.84
N HIS A 88 -9.97 -7.39 -9.03
CA HIS A 88 -11.30 -7.80 -9.47
C HIS A 88 -12.39 -7.46 -8.44
N GLN A 89 -12.13 -7.68 -7.15
CA GLN A 89 -13.05 -7.33 -6.06
C GLN A 89 -13.28 -5.81 -5.93
N LEU A 90 -12.30 -5.01 -6.34
CA LEU A 90 -12.39 -3.56 -6.42
C LEU A 90 -13.12 -3.06 -7.68
N ASN A 91 -13.45 -3.93 -8.64
CA ASN A 91 -14.11 -3.56 -9.90
C ASN A 91 -15.62 -3.30 -9.75
N ALA A 92 -16.16 -3.35 -8.54
CA ALA A 92 -17.53 -2.93 -8.21
C ALA A 92 -17.72 -1.41 -8.42
N PRO A 93 -18.94 -0.90 -8.70
CA PRO A 93 -19.18 0.46 -9.20
C PRO A 93 -18.91 1.62 -8.20
N VAL A 94 -18.25 1.37 -7.07
CA VAL A 94 -17.96 2.39 -6.06
C VAL A 94 -16.46 2.49 -5.88
N ASN A 95 -15.95 3.73 -5.77
CA ASN A 95 -14.56 4.12 -5.50
C ASN A 95 -14.01 3.44 -4.22
N ARG A 96 -13.71 2.15 -4.32
CA ARG A 96 -13.26 1.31 -3.22
C ARG A 96 -11.74 1.35 -3.15
N VAL A 97 -11.24 1.55 -1.95
CA VAL A 97 -9.84 1.34 -1.59
C VAL A 97 -9.72 -0.04 -0.92
N ALA A 98 -8.67 -0.78 -1.27
CA ALA A 98 -8.31 -2.00 -0.56
C ALA A 98 -7.26 -1.68 0.50
N VAL A 99 -7.44 -2.23 1.70
CA VAL A 99 -6.40 -2.27 2.73
C VAL A 99 -5.63 -3.57 2.54
N ILE A 100 -4.36 -3.48 2.15
CA ILE A 100 -3.47 -4.62 1.92
C ILE A 100 -2.55 -4.76 3.12
N ASN A 101 -2.57 -5.94 3.74
CA ASN A 101 -1.53 -6.36 4.67
C ASN A 101 -0.54 -7.28 3.94
N LEU A 102 0.62 -6.76 3.58
CA LEU A 102 1.66 -7.52 2.93
C LEU A 102 2.64 -8.04 3.98
N ARG A 103 2.76 -9.37 4.08
CA ARG A 103 3.69 -10.04 4.99
C ARG A 103 4.68 -10.83 4.16
N LEU A 104 5.95 -10.46 4.23
CA LEU A 104 7.02 -11.11 3.50
C LEU A 104 8.10 -11.56 4.46
N GLN A 105 8.63 -12.75 4.22
CA GLN A 105 9.74 -13.27 5.00
C GLN A 105 11.02 -12.62 4.50
N ASP A 106 11.69 -11.83 5.35
CA ASP A 106 12.97 -11.25 4.99
C ASP A 106 14.06 -12.34 5.03
N THR A 107 14.70 -12.56 3.89
CA THR A 107 15.78 -13.57 3.76
C THR A 107 17.12 -13.14 4.39
N LYS A 108 17.23 -11.92 4.95
CA LYS A 108 18.47 -11.38 5.52
C LYS A 108 18.50 -11.40 7.05
N THR A 109 17.35 -11.45 7.72
CA THR A 109 17.25 -11.35 9.18
C THR A 109 16.55 -12.58 9.75
N THR A 110 17.25 -13.31 10.62
CA THR A 110 16.80 -14.56 11.28
C THR A 110 15.48 -14.45 12.06
N THR A 111 14.89 -13.25 12.24
CA THR A 111 13.74 -13.03 13.12
C THR A 111 12.67 -12.05 12.63
N GLY A 112 12.76 -11.46 11.43
CA GLY A 112 11.84 -10.39 11.01
C GLY A 112 10.98 -10.72 9.79
N GLN A 113 9.68 -10.95 9.98
CA GLN A 113 8.74 -10.81 8.85
C GLN A 113 8.55 -9.31 8.58
N THR A 114 8.75 -8.87 7.34
CA THR A 114 8.37 -7.53 6.90
C THR A 114 6.86 -7.52 6.73
N GLU A 115 6.14 -6.98 7.72
CA GLU A 115 4.71 -6.71 7.64
C GLU A 115 4.48 -5.24 7.31
N VAL A 116 3.65 -4.97 6.31
CA VAL A 116 3.27 -3.62 5.95
C VAL A 116 1.80 -3.54 5.57
N LYS A 117 1.09 -2.58 6.18
CA LYS A 117 -0.33 -2.32 5.95
C LYS A 117 -0.48 -1.01 5.21
N PHE A 118 -1.07 -1.04 4.02
CA PHE A 118 -1.26 0.14 3.20
C PHE A 118 -2.55 0.07 2.40
N GLN A 119 -3.06 1.23 2.02
CA GLN A 119 -4.21 1.36 1.15
C GLN A 119 -3.80 1.53 -0.30
N VAL A 120 -4.60 0.95 -1.20
CA VAL A 120 -4.49 1.15 -2.65
C VAL A 120 -5.86 1.26 -3.29
N SER A 121 -5.97 2.16 -4.27
CA SER A 121 -7.10 2.23 -5.19
C SER A 121 -6.97 1.19 -6.29
N ARG A 122 -8.07 0.96 -7.04
CA ARG A 122 -8.09 0.07 -8.21
C ARG A 122 -6.97 0.40 -9.21
N ASP A 123 -6.80 1.66 -9.57
CA ASP A 123 -5.82 2.10 -10.57
C ASP A 123 -4.37 1.91 -10.08
N THR A 124 -4.12 2.23 -8.82
CA THR A 124 -2.82 2.02 -8.17
C THR A 124 -2.47 0.53 -8.11
N LEU A 125 -3.43 -0.31 -7.69
CA LEU A 125 -3.25 -1.76 -7.64
C LEU A 125 -3.05 -2.36 -9.05
N GLY A 126 -3.78 -1.86 -10.06
CA GLY A 126 -3.60 -2.27 -11.45
C GLY A 126 -2.22 -1.89 -12.01
N SER A 127 -1.67 -0.74 -11.59
CA SER A 127 -0.31 -0.34 -11.96
C SER A 127 0.73 -1.22 -11.27
N MET A 128 0.54 -1.52 -9.99
CA MET A 128 1.39 -2.42 -9.21
C MET A 128 1.43 -3.83 -9.80
N LEU A 129 0.27 -4.37 -10.22
CA LEU A 129 0.17 -5.66 -10.89
C LEU A 129 0.98 -5.72 -12.19
N ARG A 130 0.91 -4.66 -13.02
CA ARG A 130 1.72 -4.57 -14.23
C ARG A 130 3.21 -4.54 -13.92
N SER A 131 3.64 -3.74 -12.94
CA SER A 131 5.04 -3.70 -12.52
C SER A 131 5.53 -5.05 -11.98
N MET A 132 4.72 -5.74 -11.19
CA MET A 132 5.09 -7.06 -10.65
C MET A 132 5.10 -8.16 -11.72
N ALA A 133 4.20 -8.09 -12.71
CA ALA A 133 4.23 -9.01 -13.83
C ALA A 133 5.53 -8.86 -14.63
N TYR A 134 6.01 -7.63 -14.82
CA TYR A 134 7.30 -7.36 -15.45
C TYR A 134 8.47 -7.96 -14.65
N ILE A 135 8.47 -7.81 -13.32
CA ILE A 135 9.50 -8.42 -12.45
C ILE A 135 9.51 -9.94 -12.62
N ARG A 136 8.33 -10.58 -12.70
CA ARG A 136 8.20 -12.03 -12.90
C ARG A 136 8.83 -12.49 -14.22
N GLU A 137 8.74 -11.69 -15.28
CA GLU A 137 9.37 -12.01 -16.57
C GLU A 137 10.90 -11.91 -16.51
N GLN A 138 11.41 -10.97 -15.70
CA GLN A 138 12.86 -10.76 -15.52
C GLN A 138 13.53 -11.81 -14.62
N LEU A 139 12.76 -12.44 -13.72
CA LEU A 139 13.16 -13.59 -12.88
C LEU A 139 13.14 -14.90 -13.70
#